data_AF-A0A843WZW2-F1
#
_entry.id   AF-A0A843WZW2-F1
#
_cell.length_a   1.000
_cell.length_b   1.000
_cell.length_c   1.000
_cell.angle_alpha   90.00
_cell.angle_beta   90.00
_cell.angle_gamma   90.00
#
_symmetry.space_group_name_H-M   'P 1'
#
loop_
_entity.id
_entity.type
_entity.pdbx_description
1 polymer ?
#
loop_
_entity_poly.entity_id
_entity_poly.type
_entity_poly.pdbx_seq_one_letter_code
_entity_poly.pdbx_strand_id
1 'polypeptide(L)'
;MKRSYSAFAEDIPPYSGPKATRETYADLKQLSAIPGHIYTRPGLQILPGQRRFSKVPWLVPMLELLLPSSIGHLKEWGLSTVFVLAKNYNKLVHVWESVMAMAELWHPQTNSFVFPEFEATILLEELEIMLGLPRYQRGEELTFSYTVEQINSWSILAYITTKKNDLYSMTSGMHVHLLPIAQWITSQCKQKTTNYTAIAKAAAICICGVILFPESDGAISFGNLSIIDSISEGMKIGQAVLGFLYAGLTSAALGGPFYGSVIALELWMGMNI
;
A
#
# COMPACT_ATOMS: atom_id res chain seq x y z
N MET A 1 17.96 28.10 -9.16
CA MET A 1 17.09 29.16 -8.60
C MET A 1 16.48 28.62 -7.31
N LYS A 2 17.06 28.93 -6.14
CA LYS A 2 16.58 28.46 -4.82
C LYS A 2 15.31 29.25 -4.46
N ARG A 3 14.15 28.60 -4.34
CA ARG A 3 12.95 29.20 -3.74
C ARG A 3 12.83 28.72 -2.29
N SER A 4 12.67 29.69 -1.38
CA SER A 4 12.55 29.49 0.05
C SER A 4 11.22 28.83 0.40
N TYR A 5 11.26 27.67 1.04
CA TYR A 5 10.08 26.93 1.55
C TYR A 5 9.80 27.22 3.03
N SER A 6 10.45 28.23 3.62
CA SER A 6 10.44 28.48 5.07
C SER A 6 9.11 28.99 5.64
N ALA A 7 8.15 29.42 4.81
CA ALA A 7 6.94 30.09 5.28
C ALA A 7 5.78 29.18 5.72
N PHE A 8 5.92 27.85 5.60
CA PHE A 8 4.84 26.89 5.94
C PHE A 8 5.12 26.02 7.17
N ALA A 9 6.34 26.09 7.74
CA ALA A 9 6.76 25.22 8.84
C ALA A 9 6.37 25.76 10.24
N GLU A 10 6.04 27.05 10.37
CA GLU A 10 5.93 27.71 11.68
C GLU A 10 4.54 27.61 12.34
N ASP A 11 3.50 27.20 11.60
CA ASP A 11 2.09 27.19 12.10
C ASP A 11 1.50 25.79 12.34
N ILE A 12 2.34 24.74 12.39
CA ILE A 12 1.87 23.37 12.68
C ILE A 12 1.83 23.17 14.20
N PRO A 13 0.66 22.89 14.82
CA PRO A 13 0.58 22.69 16.26
C PRO A 13 1.41 21.47 16.69
N PRO A 14 2.10 21.51 17.84
CA PRO A 14 2.88 20.38 18.33
C PRO A 14 1.98 19.18 18.63
N TYR A 15 2.38 18.02 18.11
CA TYR A 15 1.68 16.75 18.27
C TYR A 15 1.75 16.23 19.71
N SER A 16 0.59 16.02 20.35
CA SER A 16 0.43 15.30 21.60
C SER A 16 -0.24 13.93 21.33
N GLY A 17 0.56 12.95 20.91
CA GLY A 17 0.08 11.58 20.70
C GLY A 17 -0.43 10.90 21.97
N PRO A 18 -1.25 9.85 21.84
CA PRO A 18 -1.67 9.04 22.99
C PRO A 18 -0.45 8.35 23.61
N LYS A 19 -0.23 8.56 24.91
CA LYS A 19 0.77 7.82 25.69
C LYS A 19 0.31 6.36 25.79
N ALA A 20 1.03 5.45 25.15
CA ALA A 20 0.85 4.02 25.37
C ALA A 20 1.04 3.71 26.87
N THR A 21 -0.03 3.32 27.56
CA THR A 21 0.07 2.85 28.95
C THR A 21 0.53 1.40 28.97
N ARG A 22 1.34 1.06 29.97
CA ARG A 22 1.97 -0.25 30.20
C ARG A 22 1.00 -1.44 30.29
N GLU A 23 -0.31 -1.18 30.31
CA GLU A 23 -1.36 -2.17 30.54
C GLU A 23 -1.64 -3.04 29.30
N THR A 24 -1.45 -2.53 28.09
CA THR A 24 -1.76 -3.28 26.85
C THR A 24 -0.82 -4.47 26.58
N TYR A 25 0.37 -4.50 27.20
CA TYR A 25 1.33 -5.59 27.07
C TYR A 25 1.21 -6.67 28.17
N ALA A 26 0.46 -6.39 29.26
CA ALA A 26 0.28 -7.34 30.35
C ALA A 26 -0.71 -8.45 29.97
N ASP A 27 -1.73 -8.12 29.18
CA ASP A 27 -2.79 -9.05 28.78
C ASP A 27 -2.31 -10.12 27.79
N LEU A 28 -1.30 -9.81 26.96
CA LEU A 28 -0.72 -10.77 26.00
C LEU A 28 0.16 -11.84 26.66
N LYS A 29 0.70 -11.57 27.85
CA LYS A 29 1.51 -12.55 28.60
C LYS A 29 0.68 -13.54 29.42
N GLN A 30 -0.59 -13.23 29.73
CA GLN A 30 -1.45 -14.15 30.48
C GLN A 30 -2.01 -15.29 29.61
N LEU A 31 -2.09 -15.10 28.28
CA LEU A 31 -2.64 -16.10 27.36
C LEU A 31 -1.67 -17.25 27.03
N SER A 32 -0.38 -17.13 27.37
CA SER A 32 0.64 -18.16 27.06
C SER A 32 0.88 -19.19 28.17
N ALA A 33 0.13 -19.16 29.28
CA ALA A 33 0.44 -19.89 30.50
C ALA A 33 -0.50 -21.06 30.87
N ILE A 34 -1.34 -21.56 29.95
CA ILE A 34 -2.25 -22.69 30.25
C ILE A 34 -1.86 -23.93 29.42
N PRO A 35 -1.22 -24.95 30.02
CA PRO A 35 -0.92 -26.19 29.33
C PRO A 35 -2.10 -27.16 29.38
N GLY A 36 -2.52 -27.69 28.23
CA GLY A 36 -3.34 -28.90 28.16
C GLY A 36 -4.71 -28.81 27.48
N HIS A 37 -5.08 -27.69 26.84
CA HIS A 37 -6.28 -27.66 26.01
C HIS A 37 -5.96 -27.94 24.55
N ILE A 38 -6.49 -29.05 24.04
CA ILE A 38 -6.72 -29.23 22.60
C ILE A 38 -7.66 -28.10 22.20
N TYR A 39 -7.12 -27.03 21.62
CA TYR A 39 -7.92 -25.99 20.99
C TYR A 39 -8.60 -26.63 19.78
N THR A 40 -9.79 -27.19 19.97
CA THR A 40 -10.76 -27.27 18.89
C THR A 40 -11.02 -25.82 18.48
N ARG A 41 -10.33 -25.36 17.42
CA ARG A 41 -10.55 -24.04 16.81
C ARG A 41 -12.06 -23.87 16.69
N PRO A 42 -12.68 -22.86 17.32
CA PRO A 42 -14.04 -22.50 16.97
C PRO A 42 -14.06 -22.33 15.46
N GLY A 43 -14.96 -23.03 14.76
CA GLY A 43 -15.11 -22.86 13.31
C GLY A 43 -15.17 -21.37 13.01
N LEU A 44 -14.41 -20.92 11.99
CA LEU A 44 -14.21 -19.51 11.73
C LEU A 44 -15.55 -18.77 11.77
N GLN A 45 -15.64 -17.79 12.65
CA GLN A 45 -16.65 -16.77 12.48
C GLN A 45 -16.40 -16.16 11.11
N ILE A 46 -17.44 -16.09 10.27
CA ILE A 46 -17.42 -15.32 9.04
C ILE A 46 -17.01 -13.90 9.47
N LEU A 47 -15.74 -13.56 9.28
CA LEU A 47 -15.21 -12.29 9.73
C LEU A 47 -16.03 -11.21 9.01
N PRO A 48 -16.54 -10.20 9.72
CA PRO A 48 -17.25 -9.09 9.11
C PRO A 48 -16.25 -8.25 8.32
N GLY A 49 -15.96 -8.72 7.11
CA GLY A 49 -14.99 -8.21 6.17
C GLY A 49 -15.55 -8.23 4.75
N GLN A 50 -16.87 -8.07 4.59
CA GLN A 50 -17.50 -7.70 3.31
C GLN A 50 -17.12 -6.28 2.85
N ARG A 51 -16.07 -5.66 3.39
CA ARG A 51 -15.41 -4.52 2.74
C ARG A 51 -14.58 -5.06 1.59
N ARG A 52 -15.31 -5.62 0.61
CA ARG A 52 -14.79 -6.00 -0.70
C ARG A 52 -13.99 -4.82 -1.20
N PHE A 53 -12.82 -5.09 -1.78
CA PHE A 53 -12.15 -4.16 -2.69
C PHE A 53 -13.13 -3.79 -3.78
N SER A 54 -13.98 -2.80 -3.52
CA SER A 54 -15.01 -2.42 -4.46
C SER A 54 -14.25 -1.93 -5.70
N LYS A 55 -14.67 -2.42 -6.86
CA LYS A 55 -14.02 -2.01 -8.11
C LYS A 55 -14.15 -0.50 -8.19
N VAL A 56 -13.01 0.16 -8.19
CA VAL A 56 -12.89 1.61 -8.18
C VAL A 56 -13.26 2.10 -9.59
N PRO A 57 -14.49 2.60 -9.82
CA PRO A 57 -15.03 2.76 -11.17
C PRO A 57 -14.31 3.86 -11.96
N TRP A 58 -13.62 4.76 -11.26
CA TRP A 58 -12.86 5.85 -11.85
C TRP A 58 -11.44 5.47 -12.27
N LEU A 59 -10.88 4.34 -11.80
CA LEU A 59 -9.48 4.01 -12.02
C LEU A 59 -9.18 3.79 -13.51
N VAL A 60 -9.83 2.81 -14.14
CA VAL A 60 -9.56 2.47 -15.54
C VAL A 60 -9.83 3.66 -16.48
N PRO A 61 -10.97 4.39 -16.39
CA PRO A 61 -11.20 5.57 -17.22
C PRO A 61 -10.14 6.67 -17.03
N MET A 62 -9.64 6.87 -15.80
CA MET A 62 -8.57 7.84 -15.54
C MET A 62 -7.24 7.41 -16.21
N LEU A 63 -6.90 6.13 -16.15
CA LEU A 63 -5.68 5.60 -16.76
C LEU A 63 -5.71 5.66 -18.29
N GLU A 64 -6.89 5.55 -18.92
CA GLU A 64 -7.06 5.69 -20.37
C GLU A 64 -6.79 7.11 -20.89
N LEU A 65 -6.88 8.12 -20.00
CA LEU A 65 -6.60 9.51 -20.34
C LEU A 65 -5.12 9.89 -20.20
N LEU A 66 -4.27 9.00 -19.67
CA LEU A 66 -2.86 9.31 -19.49
C LEU A 66 -2.14 9.43 -20.83
N LEU A 67 -1.39 10.52 -20.97
CA LEU A 67 -0.59 10.79 -22.16
C LEU A 67 0.67 9.92 -22.17
N PRO A 68 1.22 9.58 -23.37
CA PRO A 68 2.40 8.74 -23.49
C PRO A 68 3.60 9.20 -22.64
N SER A 69 3.82 10.51 -22.53
CA SER A 69 4.90 11.08 -21.71
C SER A 69 4.72 10.77 -20.22
N SER A 70 3.49 10.82 -19.69
CA SER A 70 3.20 10.46 -18.30
C SER A 70 3.40 8.96 -18.06
N ILE A 71 3.02 8.12 -19.03
CA ILE A 71 3.24 6.67 -18.99
C ILE A 71 4.76 6.36 -19.06
N GLY A 72 5.52 7.14 -19.82
CA GLY A 72 6.98 7.07 -19.88
C GLY A 72 7.63 7.16 -18.50
N HIS A 73 7.22 8.12 -17.68
CA HIS A 73 7.70 8.25 -16.30
C HIS A 73 7.33 7.05 -15.42
N LEU A 74 6.09 6.54 -15.51
CA LEU A 74 5.70 5.33 -14.77
C LEU A 74 6.59 4.13 -15.13
N LYS A 75 6.97 4.02 -16.41
CA LYS A 75 7.89 2.99 -16.89
C LYS A 75 9.31 3.20 -16.36
N GLU A 76 9.83 4.42 -16.42
CA GLU A 76 11.15 4.79 -15.87
C GLU A 76 11.26 4.47 -14.39
N TRP A 77 10.15 4.62 -13.65
CA TRP A 77 10.07 4.29 -12.23
C TRP A 77 9.81 2.81 -11.93
N GLY A 78 9.77 1.95 -12.96
CA GLY A 78 9.55 0.51 -12.77
C GLY A 78 8.13 0.13 -12.35
N LEU A 79 7.13 0.99 -12.56
CA LEU A 79 5.72 0.69 -12.30
C LEU A 79 4.98 0.13 -13.52
N SER A 80 5.71 -0.33 -14.54
CA SER A 80 5.09 -0.83 -15.78
C SER A 80 4.11 -1.97 -15.53
N THR A 81 4.53 -2.98 -14.75
CA THR A 81 3.69 -4.13 -14.44
C THR A 81 2.49 -3.72 -13.58
N VAL A 82 2.72 -2.92 -12.54
CA VAL A 82 1.66 -2.39 -11.66
C VAL A 82 0.64 -1.56 -12.46
N PHE A 83 1.10 -0.77 -13.44
CA PHE A 83 0.24 -0.02 -14.35
C PHE A 83 -0.61 -0.95 -15.23
N VAL A 84 -0.03 -2.02 -15.78
CA VAL A 84 -0.78 -3.02 -16.57
C VAL A 84 -1.83 -3.73 -15.72
N LEU A 85 -1.50 -4.09 -14.49
CA LEU A 85 -2.44 -4.64 -13.51
C LEU A 85 -3.59 -3.65 -13.26
N ALA A 86 -3.28 -2.38 -13.04
CA ALA A 86 -4.28 -1.33 -12.82
C ALA A 86 -5.20 -1.11 -14.04
N LYS A 87 -4.68 -1.15 -15.27
CA LYS A 87 -5.51 -1.07 -16.49
C LYS A 87 -6.46 -2.25 -16.63
N ASN A 88 -6.09 -3.41 -16.10
CA ASN A 88 -6.91 -4.62 -16.11
C ASN A 88 -7.64 -4.84 -14.78
N TYR A 89 -7.68 -3.87 -13.87
CA TYR A 89 -8.25 -4.02 -12.53
C TYR A 89 -9.69 -4.53 -12.56
N ASN A 90 -10.51 -4.06 -13.50
CA ASN A 90 -11.89 -4.51 -13.66
C ASN A 90 -12.02 -5.98 -14.13
N LYS A 91 -10.95 -6.58 -14.64
CA LYS A 91 -10.88 -7.99 -15.05
C LYS A 91 -10.23 -8.88 -14.00
N LEU A 92 -9.55 -8.30 -13.00
CA LEU A 92 -9.04 -9.07 -11.88
C LEU A 92 -10.24 -9.64 -11.11
N VAL A 93 -10.21 -10.95 -10.92
CA VAL A 93 -11.19 -11.68 -10.14
C VAL A 93 -10.47 -12.10 -8.87
N HIS A 94 -10.82 -11.43 -7.77
CA HIS A 94 -10.26 -11.80 -6.48
C HIS A 94 -11.03 -12.99 -5.90
N VAL A 95 -10.35 -14.11 -5.67
CA VAL A 95 -10.98 -15.31 -5.09
C VAL A 95 -10.84 -15.22 -3.58
N TRP A 96 -11.85 -14.65 -2.94
CA TRP A 96 -11.81 -14.31 -1.52
C TRP A 96 -11.64 -15.55 -0.63
N GLU A 97 -12.26 -16.66 -1.02
CA GLU A 97 -12.14 -17.95 -0.36
C GLU A 97 -10.67 -18.41 -0.31
N SER A 98 -9.91 -18.17 -1.39
CA SER A 98 -8.48 -18.48 -1.45
C SER A 98 -7.68 -17.56 -0.53
N VAL A 99 -7.96 -16.25 -0.53
CA VAL A 99 -7.29 -15.29 0.38
C VAL A 99 -7.51 -15.69 1.86
N MET A 100 -8.73 -16.06 2.21
CA MET A 100 -9.07 -16.49 3.56
C MET A 100 -8.39 -17.80 3.94
N ALA A 101 -8.38 -18.79 3.04
CA ALA A 101 -7.65 -20.04 3.26
C ALA A 101 -6.14 -19.78 3.50
N MET A 102 -5.53 -18.88 2.73
CA MET A 102 -4.14 -18.49 2.95
C MET A 102 -3.91 -17.79 4.29
N ALA A 103 -4.83 -16.94 4.72
CA ALA A 103 -4.76 -16.30 6.03
C ALA A 103 -4.87 -17.32 7.18
N GLU A 104 -5.62 -18.41 7.01
CA GLU A 104 -5.71 -19.50 8.00
C GLU A 104 -4.43 -20.32 8.12
N LEU A 105 -3.67 -20.44 7.02
CA LEU A 105 -2.37 -21.11 6.96
C LEU A 105 -1.23 -20.21 7.47
N TRP A 106 -1.47 -18.91 7.61
CA TRP A 106 -0.45 -17.96 8.04
C TRP A 106 -0.10 -18.14 9.52
N HIS A 107 1.21 -18.20 9.79
CA HIS A 107 1.78 -18.26 11.13
C HIS A 107 2.48 -16.93 11.49
N PRO A 108 1.86 -16.08 12.35
CA PRO A 108 2.36 -14.73 12.62
C PRO A 108 3.77 -14.63 13.21
N GLN A 109 4.22 -15.66 13.94
CA GLN A 109 5.53 -15.60 14.61
C GLN A 109 6.69 -15.83 13.65
N THR A 110 6.46 -16.63 12.60
CA THR A 110 7.48 -17.03 11.62
C THR A 110 7.33 -16.28 10.31
N ASN A 111 6.22 -15.56 10.10
CA ASN A 111 5.84 -14.95 8.82
C ASN A 111 5.88 -15.99 7.68
N SER A 112 5.36 -17.18 7.95
CA SER A 112 5.30 -18.30 7.00
C SER A 112 3.88 -18.85 6.90
N PHE A 113 3.55 -19.41 5.74
CA PHE A 113 2.42 -20.30 5.54
C PHE A 113 2.82 -21.71 5.93
N VAL A 114 2.01 -22.37 6.76
CA VAL A 114 2.26 -23.72 7.26
C VAL A 114 1.34 -24.69 6.52
N PHE A 115 1.88 -25.36 5.50
CA PHE A 115 1.19 -26.43 4.77
C PHE A 115 1.48 -27.79 5.42
N PRO A 116 0.71 -28.86 5.10
CA PRO A 116 0.96 -30.19 5.66
C PRO A 116 2.37 -30.74 5.39
N GLU A 117 2.97 -30.36 4.26
CA GLU A 117 4.21 -30.95 3.74
C GLU A 117 5.42 -30.03 3.84
N PHE A 118 5.21 -28.70 3.96
CA PHE A 118 6.28 -27.71 3.97
C PHE A 118 5.81 -26.37 4.58
N GLU A 119 6.78 -25.50 4.84
CA GLU A 119 6.52 -24.09 5.14
C GLU A 119 7.01 -23.21 3.99
N ALA A 120 6.28 -22.14 3.71
CA ALA A 120 6.65 -21.20 2.65
C ALA A 120 6.45 -19.75 3.10
N THR A 121 7.32 -18.87 2.64
CA THR A 121 7.29 -17.43 2.93
C THR A 121 7.45 -16.68 1.63
N ILE A 122 6.66 -15.60 1.44
CA ILE A 122 6.80 -14.72 0.28
C ILE A 122 8.06 -13.89 0.45
N LEU A 123 9.09 -14.12 -0.34
CA LEU A 123 10.32 -13.34 -0.26
C LEU A 123 10.18 -12.00 -0.97
N LEU A 124 10.98 -11.02 -0.55
CA LEU A 124 11.01 -9.70 -1.19
C LEU A 124 11.36 -9.82 -2.67
N GLU A 125 12.33 -10.68 -3.00
CA GLU A 125 12.78 -10.91 -4.37
C GLU A 125 11.67 -11.51 -5.25
N GLU A 126 10.83 -12.39 -4.69
CA GLU A 126 9.66 -12.93 -5.40
C GLU A 126 8.65 -11.81 -5.65
N LEU A 127 8.41 -10.96 -4.65
CA LEU A 127 7.49 -9.83 -4.78
C LEU A 127 7.95 -8.82 -5.83
N GLU A 128 9.25 -8.50 -5.87
CA GLU A 128 9.84 -7.65 -6.90
C GLU A 128 9.64 -8.25 -8.30
N ILE A 129 9.77 -9.57 -8.45
CA ILE A 129 9.53 -10.27 -9.71
C ILE A 129 8.07 -10.16 -10.13
N MET A 130 7.15 -10.51 -9.23
CA MET A 130 5.71 -10.51 -9.50
C MET A 130 5.19 -9.12 -9.89
N LEU A 131 5.69 -8.09 -9.20
CA LEU A 131 5.28 -6.71 -9.41
C LEU A 131 6.13 -5.97 -10.45
N GLY A 132 7.14 -6.62 -11.03
CA GLY A 132 8.07 -6.03 -11.99
C GLY A 132 8.82 -4.81 -11.44
N LEU A 133 9.09 -4.79 -10.14
CA LEU A 133 9.78 -3.68 -9.49
C LEU A 133 11.28 -3.70 -9.85
N PRO A 134 11.95 -2.52 -9.91
CA PRO A 134 13.38 -2.46 -10.12
C PRO A 134 14.14 -3.24 -9.05
N ARG A 135 14.88 -4.28 -9.46
CA ARG A 135 15.72 -5.04 -8.55
C ARG A 135 16.95 -4.22 -8.15
N TYR A 136 17.25 -4.23 -6.86
CA TYR A 136 18.52 -3.72 -6.38
C TYR A 136 19.65 -4.70 -6.72
N GLN A 137 20.76 -4.21 -7.31
CA GLN A 137 21.94 -5.04 -7.53
C GLN A 137 22.73 -5.12 -6.22
N ARG A 138 22.71 -6.29 -5.59
CA ARG A 138 23.43 -6.58 -4.34
C ARG A 138 24.94 -6.36 -4.56
N GLY A 139 25.49 -5.23 -4.10
CA GLY A 139 26.90 -4.87 -4.28
C GLY A 139 27.26 -3.40 -4.05
N GLU A 140 26.29 -2.49 -4.07
CA GLU A 140 26.49 -1.12 -3.61
C GLU A 140 26.34 -1.06 -2.08
N GLU A 141 27.24 -0.35 -1.38
CA GLU A 141 27.19 -0.24 0.07
C GLU A 141 25.87 0.41 0.50
N LEU A 142 25.00 -0.40 1.12
CA LEU A 142 23.79 0.08 1.74
C LEU A 142 24.15 0.90 2.98
N THR A 143 24.28 2.22 2.83
CA THR A 143 23.91 3.11 3.93
C THR A 143 22.41 2.98 4.13
N PHE A 144 21.99 1.98 4.92
CA PHE A 144 20.65 1.87 5.49
C PHE A 144 20.45 3.06 6.43
N SER A 145 20.13 4.21 5.87
CA SER A 145 19.58 5.29 6.66
C SER A 145 18.11 4.98 6.87
N TYR A 146 17.78 4.42 8.04
CA TYR A 146 16.42 4.40 8.59
C TYR A 146 15.89 5.81 8.88
N THR A 147 16.56 6.87 8.45
CA THR A 147 15.87 8.11 8.18
C THR A 147 14.95 7.86 7.00
N VAL A 148 13.73 7.40 7.32
CA VAL A 148 12.56 8.03 6.71
C VAL A 148 12.81 9.52 6.97
N GLU A 149 13.52 10.20 6.07
CA GLU A 149 13.23 11.61 5.86
C GLU A 149 11.72 11.60 5.77
N GLN A 150 11.06 12.19 6.76
CA GLN A 150 9.62 12.35 6.72
C GLN A 150 9.39 13.25 5.52
N ILE A 151 9.35 12.64 4.34
CA ILE A 151 8.87 13.24 3.12
C ILE A 151 7.51 13.69 3.55
N ASN A 152 7.39 15.00 3.68
CA ASN A 152 6.19 15.59 4.19
C ASN A 152 5.11 15.18 3.21
N SER A 153 4.23 14.24 3.56
CA SER A 153 3.22 13.76 2.62
C SER A 153 2.34 14.90 2.09
N TRP A 154 2.31 16.03 2.81
CA TRP A 154 1.73 17.29 2.36
C TRP A 154 2.49 17.96 1.20
N SER A 155 3.80 17.82 1.07
CA SER A 155 4.57 18.36 -0.05
C SER A 155 4.21 17.66 -1.37
N ILE A 156 3.95 16.34 -1.31
CA ILE A 156 3.48 15.55 -2.45
C ILE A 156 2.10 16.04 -2.88
N LEU A 157 1.18 16.21 -1.93
CA LEU A 157 -0.15 16.73 -2.22
C LEU A 157 -0.11 18.17 -2.72
N ALA A 158 0.72 19.03 -2.13
CA ALA A 158 0.89 20.43 -2.54
C ALA A 158 1.53 20.55 -3.94
N TYR A 159 2.25 19.54 -4.40
CA TYR A 159 2.75 19.47 -5.77
C TYR A 159 1.64 19.14 -6.78
N ILE A 160 0.62 18.39 -6.36
CA ILE A 160 -0.54 18.02 -7.19
C ILE A 160 -1.56 19.15 -7.22
N THR A 161 -1.77 19.84 -6.10
CA THR A 161 -2.76 20.92 -6.00
C THR A 161 -2.13 22.21 -5.49
N THR A 162 -2.25 23.27 -6.29
CA THR A 162 -1.83 24.64 -5.92
C THR A 162 -2.89 25.38 -5.11
N LYS A 163 -4.07 24.77 -4.89
CA LYS A 163 -5.20 25.38 -4.18
C LYS A 163 -5.38 24.72 -2.81
N LYS A 164 -5.16 25.50 -1.75
CA LYS A 164 -5.29 25.06 -0.35
C LYS A 164 -6.63 24.39 -0.03
N ASN A 165 -7.72 24.83 -0.65
CA ASN A 165 -9.05 24.24 -0.44
C ASN A 165 -9.19 22.84 -1.05
N ASP A 166 -8.47 22.55 -2.14
CA ASP A 166 -8.48 21.23 -2.78
C ASP A 166 -7.62 20.23 -1.99
N LEU A 167 -6.63 20.72 -1.23
CA LEU A 167 -5.84 19.90 -0.30
C LEU A 167 -6.69 19.37 0.85
N TYR A 168 -7.51 20.24 1.47
CA TYR A 168 -8.38 19.82 2.57
C TYR A 168 -9.47 18.85 2.13
N SER A 169 -9.97 18.95 0.89
CA SER A 169 -10.93 17.99 0.34
C SER A 169 -10.29 16.65 -0.05
N MET A 170 -8.97 16.60 -0.23
CA MET A 170 -8.19 15.39 -0.51
C MET A 170 -7.82 14.61 0.75
N THR A 171 -7.97 15.17 1.96
CA THR A 171 -7.47 14.56 3.19
C THR A 171 -8.55 14.41 4.24
N SER A 172 -8.59 13.27 4.92
CA SER A 172 -9.42 13.06 6.10
C SER A 172 -8.62 12.31 7.16
N GLY A 173 -8.40 12.95 8.32
CA GLY A 173 -7.55 12.40 9.38
C GLY A 173 -6.15 12.08 8.88
N MET A 174 -5.76 10.79 8.94
CA MET A 174 -4.46 10.29 8.49
C MET A 174 -4.49 9.68 7.08
N HIS A 175 -5.50 10.00 6.27
CA HIS A 175 -5.73 9.39 4.97
C HIS A 175 -5.87 10.42 3.86
N VAL A 176 -5.50 10.00 2.65
CA VAL A 176 -5.65 10.74 1.40
C VAL A 176 -6.68 10.04 0.53
N HIS A 177 -7.70 10.78 0.09
CA HIS A 177 -8.71 10.31 -0.84
C HIS A 177 -8.17 10.34 -2.27
N LEU A 178 -8.29 9.21 -2.96
CA LEU A 178 -7.76 9.01 -4.31
C LEU A 178 -8.69 9.57 -5.40
N LEU A 179 -10.01 9.63 -5.16
CA LEU A 179 -10.97 10.12 -6.15
C LEU A 179 -10.72 11.60 -6.54
N PRO A 180 -10.51 12.55 -5.61
CA PRO A 180 -10.19 13.92 -5.98
C PRO A 180 -8.86 14.03 -6.76
N ILE A 181 -7.87 13.18 -6.46
CA ILE A 181 -6.62 13.09 -7.24
C ILE A 181 -6.92 12.61 -8.67
N ALA A 182 -7.75 11.58 -8.84
CA ALA A 182 -8.16 11.09 -10.15
C ALA A 182 -8.94 12.14 -10.97
N GLN A 183 -9.79 12.93 -10.31
CA GLN A 183 -10.49 14.06 -10.94
C GLN A 183 -9.52 15.14 -11.39
N TRP A 184 -8.50 15.45 -10.57
CA TRP A 184 -7.43 16.36 -10.93
C TRP A 184 -6.68 15.86 -12.16
N ILE A 185 -6.22 14.60 -12.19
CA ILE A 185 -5.54 13.97 -13.36
C ILE A 185 -6.40 14.13 -14.61
N THR A 186 -7.68 13.76 -14.51
CA THR A 186 -8.65 13.86 -15.61
C THR A 186 -8.74 15.28 -16.16
N SER A 187 -8.77 16.30 -15.27
CA SER A 187 -8.80 17.70 -15.67
C SER A 187 -7.52 18.13 -16.40
N GLN A 188 -6.34 17.71 -15.91
CA GLN A 188 -5.05 18.05 -16.48
C GLN A 188 -4.86 17.42 -17.86
N CYS A 189 -5.24 16.15 -18.04
CA CYS A 189 -5.17 15.47 -19.32
C CYS A 189 -6.11 16.12 -20.36
N LYS A 190 -7.32 16.53 -19.97
CA LYS A 190 -8.26 17.23 -20.86
C LYS A 190 -7.76 18.62 -21.28
N GLN A 191 -7.08 19.33 -20.38
CA GLN A 191 -6.49 20.64 -20.65
C GLN A 191 -5.16 20.56 -21.43
N LYS A 192 -4.66 19.34 -21.72
CA LYS A 192 -3.38 19.09 -22.40
C LYS A 192 -2.21 19.82 -21.73
N THR A 193 -2.15 19.79 -20.41
CA THR A 193 -1.05 20.42 -19.68
C THR A 193 0.29 19.72 -19.96
N THR A 194 1.40 20.45 -19.84
CA THR A 194 2.75 19.96 -20.15
C THR A 194 3.46 19.35 -18.94
N ASN A 195 2.85 19.38 -17.75
CA ASN A 195 3.47 18.84 -16.53
C ASN A 195 3.24 17.33 -16.40
N TYR A 196 3.85 16.56 -17.31
CA TYR A 196 3.69 15.10 -17.38
C TYR A 196 4.20 14.39 -16.13
N THR A 197 5.23 14.93 -15.47
CA THR A 197 5.80 14.36 -14.24
C THR A 197 4.82 14.45 -13.07
N ALA A 198 4.12 15.58 -12.90
CA ALA A 198 3.09 15.70 -11.87
C ALA A 198 1.89 14.78 -12.12
N ILE A 199 1.46 14.67 -13.38
CA ILE A 199 0.41 13.72 -13.79
C ILE A 199 0.85 12.28 -13.48
N ALA A 200 2.09 11.92 -13.81
CA ALA A 200 2.63 10.60 -13.53
C ALA A 200 2.70 10.29 -12.03
N LYS A 201 3.18 11.24 -11.20
CA LYS A 201 3.21 11.10 -9.73
C LYS A 201 1.81 10.89 -9.15
N ALA A 202 0.86 11.72 -9.55
CA ALA A 202 -0.54 11.59 -9.12
C ALA A 202 -1.14 10.25 -9.53
N ALA A 203 -0.88 9.80 -10.77
CA ALA A 203 -1.31 8.51 -11.27
C ALA A 203 -0.69 7.36 -10.46
N ALA A 204 0.58 7.46 -10.12
CA ALA A 204 1.26 6.46 -9.30
C ALA A 204 0.65 6.34 -7.90
N ILE A 205 0.29 7.46 -7.26
CA ILE A 205 -0.44 7.46 -5.97
C ILE A 205 -1.76 6.71 -6.10
N CYS A 206 -2.56 6.99 -7.14
CA CYS A 206 -3.81 6.29 -7.38
C CYS A 206 -3.61 4.80 -7.64
N ILE A 207 -2.63 4.43 -8.49
CA ILE A 207 -2.33 3.04 -8.84
C ILE A 207 -1.87 2.28 -7.59
N CYS A 208 -0.86 2.78 -6.89
CA CYS A 208 -0.32 2.12 -5.71
C CYS A 208 -1.35 2.06 -4.57
N GLY A 209 -2.14 3.11 -4.35
CA GLY A 209 -3.20 3.09 -3.35
C GLY A 209 -4.31 2.07 -3.62
N VAL A 210 -4.61 1.77 -4.90
CA VAL A 210 -5.64 0.77 -5.25
C VAL A 210 -5.07 -0.64 -5.37
N ILE A 211 -3.84 -0.79 -5.85
CA ILE A 211 -3.24 -2.09 -6.19
C ILE A 211 -2.34 -2.64 -5.09
N LEU A 212 -1.51 -1.77 -4.51
CA LEU A 212 -0.44 -2.16 -3.58
C LEU A 212 -0.83 -1.96 -2.12
N PHE A 213 -1.54 -0.88 -1.80
CA PHE A 213 -1.93 -0.52 -0.43
C PHE A 213 -3.44 -0.33 -0.28
N PRO A 214 -4.28 -1.32 -0.66
CA PRO A 214 -5.71 -1.11 -0.61
C PRO A 214 -6.19 -1.22 0.84
N GLU A 215 -6.42 -0.08 1.49
CA GLU A 215 -6.92 0.00 2.87
C GLU A 215 -8.44 0.13 2.92
N SER A 216 -9.02 0.98 2.06
CA SER A 216 -10.47 1.24 1.97
C SER A 216 -10.85 1.76 0.58
N ASP A 217 -12.15 1.98 0.33
CA ASP A 217 -12.70 2.42 -0.96
C ASP A 217 -12.12 3.77 -1.42
N GLY A 218 -10.96 3.71 -2.07
CA GLY A 218 -10.30 4.87 -2.67
C GLY A 218 -9.60 5.80 -1.67
N ALA A 219 -9.00 5.26 -0.60
CA ALA A 219 -8.12 6.04 0.27
C ALA A 219 -6.79 5.31 0.57
N ILE A 220 -5.75 6.10 0.84
CA ILE A 220 -4.42 5.62 1.22
C ILE A 220 -3.95 6.36 2.48
N SER A 221 -3.32 5.66 3.43
CA SER A 221 -2.71 6.31 4.59
C SER A 221 -1.51 7.19 4.22
N PHE A 222 -1.26 8.23 5.00
CA PHE A 222 -0.08 9.09 4.83
C PHE A 222 1.25 8.33 4.95
N GLY A 223 1.29 7.24 5.73
CA GLY A 223 2.46 6.37 5.86
C GLY A 223 2.81 5.68 4.55
N ASN A 224 1.80 5.16 3.83
CA ASN A 224 2.00 4.54 2.52
C ASN A 224 2.28 5.58 1.42
N LEU A 225 1.82 6.82 1.59
CA LEU A 225 2.08 7.90 0.63
C LEU A 225 3.56 8.32 0.56
N SER A 226 4.28 8.36 1.67
CA SER A 226 5.70 8.74 1.68
C SER A 226 6.59 7.70 0.98
N ILE A 227 6.22 6.41 1.07
CA ILE A 227 6.86 5.32 0.34
C ILE A 227 6.69 5.53 -1.17
N ILE A 228 5.51 5.97 -1.61
CA ILE A 228 5.20 6.23 -3.02
C ILE A 228 6.04 7.39 -3.57
N ASP A 229 6.42 8.41 -2.79
CA ASP A 229 7.31 9.45 -3.35
C ASP A 229 8.74 8.95 -3.61
N SER A 230 9.15 7.88 -2.93
CA SER A 230 10.41 7.18 -3.19
C SER A 230 10.29 6.13 -4.30
N ILE A 231 9.30 6.25 -5.20
CA ILE A 231 8.94 5.22 -6.19
C ILE A 231 10.11 4.80 -7.10
N SER A 232 11.13 5.65 -7.27
CA SER A 232 12.37 5.32 -7.97
C SER A 232 13.20 4.21 -7.32
N GLU A 233 12.88 3.82 -6.08
CA GLU A 233 13.57 2.80 -5.30
C GLU A 233 12.68 1.56 -5.14
N GLY A 234 12.73 0.64 -6.11
CA GLY A 234 11.89 -0.57 -6.14
C GLY A 234 11.89 -1.38 -4.85
N MET A 235 13.06 -1.50 -4.19
CA MET A 235 13.22 -2.18 -2.91
C MET A 235 12.35 -1.57 -1.79
N LYS A 236 12.23 -0.24 -1.72
CA LYS A 236 11.41 0.44 -0.69
C LYS A 236 9.93 0.13 -0.87
N ILE A 237 9.45 0.16 -2.12
CA ILE A 237 8.07 -0.23 -2.44
C ILE A 237 7.86 -1.70 -2.07
N GLY A 238 8.75 -2.59 -2.52
CA GLY A 238 8.64 -4.03 -2.27
C GLY A 238 8.55 -4.34 -0.78
N GLN A 239 9.46 -3.79 0.03
CA GLN A 239 9.45 -3.98 1.49
C GLN A 239 8.16 -3.47 2.14
N ALA A 240 7.68 -2.30 1.73
CA ALA A 240 6.44 -1.75 2.25
C ALA A 240 5.23 -2.60 1.89
N VAL A 241 5.12 -3.06 0.64
CA VAL A 241 4.02 -3.92 0.18
C VAL A 241 4.05 -5.26 0.93
N LEU A 242 5.24 -5.85 1.10
CA LEU A 242 5.40 -7.09 1.84
C LEU A 242 5.01 -6.94 3.31
N GLY A 243 5.50 -5.88 3.97
CA GLY A 243 5.15 -5.57 5.35
C GLY A 243 3.64 -5.31 5.53
N PHE A 244 3.03 -4.60 4.57
CA PHE A 244 1.58 -4.37 4.55
C PHE A 244 0.79 -5.68 4.41
N LEU A 245 1.21 -6.57 3.51
CA LEU A 245 0.59 -7.88 3.36
C LEU A 245 0.72 -8.75 4.63
N TYR A 246 1.92 -8.80 5.23
CA TYR A 246 2.18 -9.61 6.43
C TYR A 246 1.40 -9.10 7.64
N ALA A 247 1.29 -7.78 7.81
CA ALA A 247 0.45 -7.18 8.85
C ALA A 247 -1.02 -7.58 8.68
N GLY A 248 -1.49 -7.60 7.43
CA GLY A 248 -2.81 -8.07 7.04
C GLY A 248 -3.10 -9.52 7.38
N LEU A 249 -2.21 -10.41 6.92
CA LEU A 249 -2.30 -11.85 7.18
C LEU A 249 -2.24 -12.13 8.68
N THR A 250 -1.38 -11.42 9.41
CA THR A 250 -1.28 -11.53 10.87
C THR A 250 -2.56 -11.09 11.57
N SER A 251 -3.13 -9.95 11.18
CA SER A 251 -4.41 -9.48 11.70
C SER A 251 -5.52 -10.52 11.47
N ALA A 252 -5.60 -11.07 10.26
CA ALA A 252 -6.59 -12.07 9.89
C ALA A 252 -6.42 -13.40 10.66
N ALA A 253 -5.18 -13.90 10.77
CA ALA A 253 -4.87 -15.13 11.52
C ALA A 253 -5.20 -15.01 13.01
N LEU A 254 -5.14 -13.80 13.58
CA LEU A 254 -5.51 -13.51 14.96
C LEU A 254 -7.01 -13.21 15.16
N GLY A 255 -7.83 -13.36 14.11
CA GLY A 255 -9.28 -13.14 14.16
C GLY A 255 -9.72 -11.69 13.92
N GLY A 256 -8.80 -10.80 13.55
CA GLY A 256 -9.10 -9.44 13.10
C GLY A 256 -9.43 -9.36 11.60
N PRO A 257 -9.70 -8.15 11.06
CA PRO A 257 -9.94 -7.98 9.63
C PRO A 257 -8.65 -8.16 8.83
N PHE A 258 -8.77 -8.70 7.62
CA PHE A 258 -7.69 -8.68 6.65
C PHE A 258 -7.59 -7.29 5.98
N TYR A 259 -6.37 -6.77 5.86
CA TYR A 259 -6.02 -5.59 5.07
C TYR A 259 -4.65 -5.83 4.46
N GLY A 260 -4.49 -5.74 3.14
CA GLY A 260 -3.22 -6.13 2.52
C GLY A 260 -3.30 -6.13 1.00
N SER A 261 -2.15 -6.24 0.33
CA SER A 261 -2.13 -6.38 -1.12
C SER A 261 -2.64 -7.75 -1.54
N VAL A 262 -3.94 -7.84 -1.84
CA VAL A 262 -4.55 -9.08 -2.38
C VAL A 262 -3.88 -9.49 -3.68
N ILE A 263 -3.54 -8.53 -4.53
CA ILE A 263 -2.86 -8.80 -5.80
C ILE A 263 -1.50 -9.46 -5.57
N ALA A 264 -0.72 -9.00 -4.59
CA ALA A 264 0.55 -9.64 -4.26
C ALA A 264 0.35 -11.10 -3.80
N LEU A 265 -0.64 -11.35 -2.95
CA LEU A 265 -0.96 -12.70 -2.47
C LEU A 265 -1.45 -13.62 -3.60
N GLU A 266 -2.32 -13.13 -4.48
CA GLU A 266 -2.85 -13.90 -5.61
C GLU A 266 -1.81 -14.22 -6.67
N LEU A 267 -0.95 -13.25 -6.99
CA LEU A 267 0.18 -13.51 -7.89
C LEU A 267 1.10 -14.59 -7.30
N TRP A 268 1.35 -14.56 -5.99
CA TRP A 268 2.19 -15.55 -5.33
C TRP A 268 1.56 -16.93 -5.34
N MET A 269 0.25 -17.03 -5.04
CA MET A 269 -0.50 -18.28 -5.12
C MET A 269 -0.42 -18.88 -6.53
N GLY A 270 -0.66 -18.07 -7.57
CA GLY A 270 -0.65 -18.56 -8.96
C GLY A 270 0.71 -19.02 -9.49
N MET A 271 1.81 -18.75 -8.77
CA MET A 271 3.14 -19.25 -9.12
C MET A 271 3.56 -20.49 -8.33
N ASN A 272 2.97 -20.72 -7.15
CA ASN A 272 3.46 -21.70 -6.16
C ASN A 272 2.44 -22.79 -5.80
N ILE A 273 1.19 -22.66 -6.26
CA ILE A 273 0.09 -23.62 -6.03
C ILE A 273 -0.48 -24.02 -7.38
#